data_AF-A0ABD2HP82-F1
#
_entry.id   AF-A0ABD2HP82-F1
#
_cell.length_a   1.000
_cell.length_b   1.000
_cell.length_c   1.000
_cell.angle_alpha   90.00
_cell.angle_beta   90.00
_cell.angle_gamma   90.00
#
_symmetry.space_group_name_H-M   'P 1'
#
loop_
_entity.id
_entity.type
_entity.pdbx_description
1 polymer ?
#
loop_
_entity_poly.entity_id
_entity_poly.type
_entity_poly.pdbx_seq_one_letter_code
_entity_poly.pdbx_strand_id
1 'polypeptide(L)'
;MISRTSLEESAYIKFVPLQETTSTTLNFLVLYLLLDQRVQQKMQKELDGFCIEKEERNETEGKGAKMMIKTADRPKLPYVNAVINLLPLINWNEAQQMCNLLPLNLPHRTLADVQIVTGRGANFRLGRGTIIVPQISCVLFDEQVFPNSRRFLPERFLNQKGQLERFEELILFGFGKRWASRLFTFSARKPFEFENFNSIF
;
A
#
# COMPACT_ATOMS: atom_id res chain seq x y z
N MET A 1 -4.68 23.45 25.13
CA MET A 1 -3.69 22.80 26.00
C MET A 1 -3.83 21.30 25.79
N ILE A 2 -2.77 20.59 25.37
CA ILE A 2 -2.85 19.14 25.10
C ILE A 2 -2.87 18.41 26.45
N SER A 3 -3.91 17.60 26.68
CA SER A 3 -4.09 16.85 27.93
C SER A 3 -3.32 15.52 27.89
N ARG A 4 -2.92 15.01 29.05
CA ARG A 4 -2.25 13.70 29.15
C ARG A 4 -3.11 12.57 28.58
N THR A 5 -4.41 12.57 28.87
CA THR A 5 -5.38 11.62 28.32
C THR A 5 -5.43 11.67 26.79
N SER A 6 -5.44 12.87 26.19
CA SER A 6 -5.40 13.01 24.73
C SER A 6 -4.11 12.47 24.09
N LEU A 7 -2.98 12.50 24.80
CA LEU A 7 -1.72 11.91 24.33
C LEU A 7 -1.74 10.38 24.41
N GLU A 8 -2.26 9.83 25.51
CA GLU A 8 -2.40 8.39 25.71
C GLU A 8 -3.35 7.78 24.66
N GLU A 9 -4.50 8.41 24.42
CA GLU A 9 -5.44 8.01 23.36
C GLU A 9 -4.80 8.12 21.96
N SER A 10 -4.10 9.21 21.67
CA SER A 10 -3.41 9.37 20.39
C SER A 10 -2.31 8.33 20.19
N ALA A 11 -1.61 7.91 21.25
CA ALA A 11 -0.58 6.89 21.15
C ALA A 11 -1.20 5.53 20.83
N TYR A 12 -2.28 5.17 21.52
CA TYR A 12 -3.00 3.92 21.31
C TYR A 12 -3.57 3.80 19.90
N ILE A 13 -4.26 4.85 19.42
CA ILE A 13 -4.86 4.91 18.08
C ILE A 13 -3.81 4.77 16.97
N LYS A 14 -2.56 5.18 17.22
CA LYS A 14 -1.47 5.06 16.23
C LYS A 14 -0.74 3.72 16.32
N PHE A 15 -0.41 3.29 17.53
CA PHE A 15 0.49 2.17 17.75
C PHE A 15 -0.13 0.83 17.38
N VAL A 16 -1.35 0.56 17.84
CA VAL A 16 -2.01 -0.74 17.63
C VAL A 16 -2.24 -1.02 16.14
N PRO A 17 -2.88 -0.12 15.35
CA PRO A 17 -3.08 -0.40 13.93
C PRO A 17 -1.78 -0.53 13.14
N LEU A 18 -0.75 0.26 13.49
CA LEU A 18 0.55 0.19 12.82
C LEU A 18 1.23 -1.17 13.06
N GLN A 19 1.19 -1.66 14.30
CA GLN A 19 1.78 -2.94 14.66
C GLN A 19 1.08 -4.09 13.94
N GLU A 20 -0.25 -4.15 14.04
CA GLU A 20 -1.06 -5.24 13.46
C GLU A 20 -0.89 -5.29 11.93
N THR A 21 -1.01 -4.15 11.25
CA THR A 21 -0.90 -4.09 9.79
C THR A 21 0.50 -4.45 9.30
N THR A 22 1.56 -3.97 9.94
CA THR A 22 2.94 -4.25 9.54
C THR A 22 3.31 -5.71 9.82
N SER A 23 3.00 -6.23 11.00
CA SER A 23 3.31 -7.62 11.39
C SER A 23 2.60 -8.61 10.47
N THR A 24 1.31 -8.41 10.24
CA THR A 24 0.51 -9.25 9.33
C THR A 24 1.09 -9.22 7.92
N THR A 25 1.41 -8.03 7.40
CA THR A 25 2.03 -7.86 6.08
C THR A 25 3.35 -8.64 5.99
N LEU A 26 4.24 -8.54 6.98
CA LEU A 26 5.51 -9.28 6.97
C LEU A 26 5.32 -10.80 7.06
N ASN A 27 4.37 -11.29 7.85
CA ASN A 27 4.09 -12.73 7.95
C ASN A 27 3.62 -13.30 6.61
N PHE A 28 2.73 -12.59 5.93
CA PHE A 28 2.31 -12.97 4.57
C PHE A 28 3.46 -12.88 3.57
N LEU A 29 4.35 -11.89 3.68
CA LEU A 29 5.55 -11.82 2.82
C LEU A 29 6.34 -13.12 2.90
N VAL A 30 6.65 -13.57 4.11
CA VAL A 30 7.38 -14.82 4.31
C VAL A 30 6.59 -16.00 3.77
N LEU A 31 5.29 -16.08 4.04
CA LEU A 31 4.43 -17.15 3.54
C LEU A 31 4.43 -17.22 2.00
N TYR A 32 4.24 -16.10 1.31
CA TYR A 32 4.23 -16.06 -0.16
C TYR A 32 5.58 -16.41 -0.77
N LEU A 33 6.68 -15.99 -0.15
CA LEU A 33 8.02 -16.37 -0.59
C LEU A 33 8.29 -17.87 -0.41
N LEU A 34 7.73 -18.49 0.64
CA LEU A 34 7.82 -19.94 0.86
C LEU A 34 6.94 -20.72 -0.12
N LEU A 35 5.78 -20.19 -0.49
CA LEU A 35 4.86 -20.84 -1.45
C LEU A 35 5.34 -20.72 -2.90
N ASP A 36 5.93 -19.57 -3.29
CA ASP A 36 6.48 -19.35 -4.62
C ASP A 36 8.00 -19.10 -4.57
N GLN A 37 8.72 -20.22 -4.62
CA GLN A 37 10.18 -20.24 -4.66
C GLN A 37 10.76 -19.47 -5.85
N ARG A 38 10.02 -19.35 -6.97
CA ARG A 38 10.51 -18.65 -8.17
C ARG A 38 10.62 -17.16 -7.88
N VAL A 39 9.61 -16.60 -7.21
CA VAL A 39 9.62 -15.19 -6.80
C VAL A 39 10.71 -14.96 -5.77
N GLN A 40 10.88 -15.84 -4.79
CA GLN A 40 11.95 -15.74 -3.80
C GLN A 40 13.34 -15.72 -4.45
N GLN A 41 13.63 -16.68 -5.35
CA GLN A 41 14.92 -16.76 -6.02
C GLN A 41 15.20 -15.53 -6.89
N LYS A 42 14.18 -15.01 -7.59
CA LYS A 42 14.32 -13.80 -8.41
C LYS A 42 14.59 -12.56 -7.57
N MET A 43 13.91 -12.44 -6.42
CA MET A 43 14.15 -11.37 -5.45
C MET A 43 15.55 -11.45 -4.85
N GLN A 44 15.99 -12.65 -4.46
CA GLN A 44 17.35 -12.87 -3.94
C GLN A 44 18.41 -12.52 -4.98
N LYS A 45 18.24 -12.95 -6.24
CA LYS A 45 19.19 -12.61 -7.33
C LYS A 45 19.33 -11.10 -7.52
N GLU A 46 18.23 -10.35 -7.48
CA GLU A 46 18.27 -8.88 -7.58
C GLU A 46 19.00 -8.25 -6.38
N LEU A 47 18.72 -8.73 -5.17
CA LEU A 47 19.36 -8.24 -3.94
C LEU A 47 20.85 -8.57 -3.89
N ASP A 48 21.22 -9.81 -4.20
CA ASP A 48 22.61 -10.27 -4.18
C ASP A 48 23.45 -9.52 -5.21
N GLY A 49 22.92 -9.36 -6.44
CA GLY A 49 23.57 -8.55 -7.48
C GLY A 49 23.77 -7.09 -7.04
N PHE A 50 22.75 -6.49 -6.45
CA PHE A 50 22.85 -5.11 -5.95
C PHE A 50 23.85 -4.96 -4.79
N CYS A 51 23.90 -5.92 -3.87
CA CYS A 51 24.86 -5.92 -2.77
C CYS A 51 26.30 -6.01 -3.27
N ILE A 52 26.57 -6.92 -4.21
CA ILE A 52 27.91 -7.09 -4.81
C ILE A 52 28.34 -5.79 -5.53
N GLU A 53 27.50 -5.24 -6.41
CA GLU A 53 27.81 -3.98 -7.12
C GLU A 53 28.11 -2.82 -6.15
N LYS A 54 27.43 -2.79 -5.01
CA LYS A 54 27.58 -1.75 -3.99
C LYS A 54 28.82 -1.96 -3.12
N GLU A 55 29.24 -3.19 -2.91
CA GLU A 55 30.50 -3.54 -2.26
C GLU A 55 31.69 -3.15 -3.15
N GLU A 56 31.70 -3.55 -4.43
CA GLU A 56 32.77 -3.23 -5.40
C GLU A 56 32.99 -1.72 -5.57
N ARG A 57 31.90 -0.94 -5.64
CA ARG A 57 31.98 0.52 -5.73
C ARG A 57 32.64 1.14 -4.49
N ASN A 58 32.39 0.59 -3.31
CA ASN A 58 32.93 1.13 -2.06
C ASN A 58 34.36 0.71 -1.78
N GLU A 59 34.78 -0.48 -2.22
CA GLU A 59 36.21 -0.85 -2.21
C GLU A 59 37.03 0.15 -3.04
N THR A 60 36.48 0.57 -4.18
CA THR A 60 37.06 1.62 -5.04
C THR A 60 37.08 2.99 -4.34
N GLU A 61 36.13 3.28 -3.45
CA GLU A 61 36.04 4.51 -2.65
C GLU A 61 36.74 4.41 -1.28
N GLY A 62 37.38 3.29 -0.94
CA GLY A 62 38.08 3.08 0.34
C GLY A 62 37.20 2.97 1.58
N LYS A 63 35.89 2.67 1.42
CA LYS A 63 34.93 2.52 2.53
C LYS A 63 34.72 1.03 2.87
N GLY A 64 35.58 0.47 3.70
CA GLY A 64 35.59 -0.96 4.08
C GLY A 64 34.49 -1.44 5.04
N ALA A 65 33.24 -0.99 4.89
CA ALA A 65 32.12 -1.43 5.74
C ALA A 65 31.07 -2.22 4.95
N LYS A 66 30.70 -3.40 5.46
CA LYS A 66 29.58 -4.22 4.95
C LYS A 66 28.31 -3.36 4.91
N MET A 67 27.84 -3.04 3.71
CA MET A 67 26.81 -2.02 3.52
C MET A 67 25.41 -2.54 3.86
N MET A 68 24.67 -1.77 4.66
CA MET A 68 23.23 -1.97 4.83
C MET A 68 22.46 -1.36 3.64
N ILE A 69 21.36 -2.01 3.25
CA ILE A 69 20.41 -1.45 2.28
C ILE A 69 19.76 -0.21 2.91
N LYS A 70 19.78 0.90 2.18
CA LYS A 70 19.18 2.18 2.61
C LYS A 70 17.92 2.45 1.80
N THR A 71 17.03 3.28 2.35
CA THR A 71 15.81 3.70 1.62
C THR A 71 16.11 4.39 0.29
N ALA A 72 17.27 5.04 0.15
CA ALA A 72 17.73 5.65 -1.09
C ALA A 72 18.05 4.64 -2.22
N ASP A 73 18.27 3.37 -1.88
CA ASP A 73 18.56 2.30 -2.83
C ASP A 73 17.27 1.76 -3.48
N ARG A 74 16.10 2.11 -2.93
CA ARG A 74 14.79 1.63 -3.38
C ARG A 74 14.59 1.75 -4.90
N PRO A 75 14.90 2.86 -5.59
CA PRO A 75 14.69 2.96 -7.04
C PRO A 75 15.51 1.97 -7.88
N LYS A 76 16.58 1.39 -7.32
CA LYS A 76 17.48 0.44 -7.99
C LYS A 76 17.05 -1.02 -7.83
N LEU A 77 16.03 -1.29 -7.02
CA LEU A 77 15.49 -2.62 -6.73
C LEU A 77 14.04 -2.72 -7.22
N PRO A 78 13.79 -2.63 -8.55
CA PRO A 78 12.43 -2.60 -9.09
C PRO A 78 11.64 -3.88 -8.77
N TYR A 79 12.25 -5.07 -8.81
CA TYR A 79 11.54 -6.33 -8.57
C TYR A 79 11.17 -6.51 -7.09
N VAL A 80 12.09 -6.21 -6.16
CA VAL A 80 11.79 -6.19 -4.72
C VAL A 80 10.63 -5.23 -4.43
N ASN A 81 10.61 -4.04 -5.03
CA ASN A 81 9.49 -3.11 -4.86
C ASN A 81 8.19 -3.64 -5.46
N ALA A 82 8.24 -4.33 -6.59
CA ALA A 82 7.08 -4.94 -7.20
C ALA A 82 6.46 -6.01 -6.28
N VAL A 83 7.29 -6.85 -5.65
CA VAL A 83 6.85 -7.82 -4.64
C VAL A 83 6.22 -7.11 -3.43
N ILE A 84 6.86 -6.06 -2.91
CA ILE A 84 6.35 -5.28 -1.78
C ILE A 84 5.02 -4.58 -2.11
N ASN A 85 4.84 -4.08 -3.34
CA ASN A 85 3.60 -3.41 -3.75
C ASN A 85 2.45 -4.40 -4.01
N LEU A 86 2.76 -5.63 -4.43
CA LEU A 86 1.79 -6.69 -4.66
C LEU A 86 1.28 -7.27 -3.34
N LEU A 87 2.14 -7.37 -2.34
CA LEU A 87 1.84 -8.05 -1.08
C LEU A 87 0.56 -7.57 -0.38
N PRO A 88 0.30 -6.26 -0.27
CA PRO A 88 -0.89 -5.77 0.42
C PRO A 88 -2.17 -6.03 -0.38
N LEU A 89 -2.11 -6.14 -1.72
CA LEU A 89 -3.27 -6.49 -2.55
C LEU A 89 -3.79 -7.89 -2.21
N ILE A 90 -2.87 -8.82 -2.00
CA ILE A 90 -3.19 -10.23 -1.82
C ILE A 90 -3.47 -10.52 -0.34
N ASN A 91 -2.73 -9.89 0.58
CA ASN A 91 -3.09 -9.87 2.00
C ASN A 91 -4.53 -9.38 2.18
N TRP A 92 -4.97 -8.34 1.45
CA TRP A 92 -6.35 -7.86 1.58
C TRP A 92 -7.40 -8.88 1.08
N ASN A 93 -7.06 -9.76 0.14
CA ASN A 93 -7.95 -10.85 -0.31
C ASN A 93 -8.12 -11.89 0.78
N GLU A 94 -6.98 -12.38 1.29
CA GLU A 94 -6.95 -13.46 2.26
C GLU A 94 -7.42 -12.97 3.61
N ALA A 95 -7.10 -11.75 4.02
CA ALA A 95 -7.66 -11.11 5.20
C ALA A 95 -9.18 -10.94 5.09
N GLN A 96 -9.74 -10.55 3.94
CA GLN A 96 -11.20 -10.50 3.79
C GLN A 96 -11.87 -11.89 3.79
N GLN A 97 -11.19 -12.93 3.30
CA GLN A 97 -11.73 -14.30 3.30
C GLN A 97 -11.53 -15.06 4.63
N MET A 98 -10.40 -14.86 5.31
CA MET A 98 -10.03 -15.53 6.57
C MET A 98 -10.51 -14.76 7.80
N CYS A 99 -10.49 -13.44 7.72
CA CYS A 99 -10.79 -12.53 8.83
C CYS A 99 -11.99 -11.67 8.45
N ASN A 100 -13.19 -12.13 8.80
CA ASN A 100 -14.33 -11.24 9.05
C ASN A 100 -14.07 -10.25 10.22
N LEU A 101 -12.80 -10.02 10.58
CA LEU A 101 -12.34 -9.34 11.78
C LEU A 101 -12.13 -7.83 11.57
N LEU A 102 -11.83 -7.36 10.35
CA LEU A 102 -11.80 -5.92 10.03
C LEU A 102 -12.14 -5.68 8.53
N PRO A 103 -13.34 -6.02 8.04
CA PRO A 103 -13.73 -5.70 6.67
C PRO A 103 -13.93 -4.20 6.43
N LEU A 104 -13.75 -3.35 7.44
CA LEU A 104 -14.10 -1.95 7.37
C LEU A 104 -12.81 -1.13 7.36
N ASN A 105 -12.50 -0.57 6.20
CA ASN A 105 -11.77 0.70 6.20
C ASN A 105 -12.40 1.62 7.23
N LEU A 106 -11.56 2.46 7.87
CA LEU A 106 -12.02 3.32 8.96
C LEU A 106 -13.33 4.01 8.56
N PRO A 107 -14.43 3.80 9.29
CA PRO A 107 -15.72 4.35 8.92
C PRO A 107 -15.60 5.86 8.87
N HIS A 108 -16.11 6.43 7.78
CA HIS A 108 -16.21 7.86 7.60
C HIS A 108 -17.63 8.31 7.95
N ARG A 109 -17.78 9.60 8.27
CA ARG A 109 -19.09 10.20 8.53
C ARG A 109 -19.22 11.46 7.68
N THR A 110 -20.36 11.61 6.99
CA THR A 110 -20.65 12.83 6.23
C THR A 110 -20.83 14.02 7.18
N LEU A 111 -20.14 15.12 6.87
CA LEU A 111 -20.22 16.36 7.67
C LEU A 111 -21.41 17.25 7.27
N ALA A 112 -21.93 17.06 6.06
CA ALA A 112 -23.07 17.75 5.48
C ALA A 112 -23.87 16.78 4.59
N ASP A 113 -25.00 17.25 4.05
CA ASP A 113 -25.71 16.50 3.01
C ASP A 113 -24.85 16.45 1.75
N VAL A 114 -24.68 15.26 1.20
CA VAL A 114 -23.80 14.99 0.06
C VAL A 114 -24.58 14.29 -1.03
N GLN A 115 -24.37 14.70 -2.28
CA GLN A 115 -24.84 13.98 -3.44
C GLN A 115 -23.66 13.24 -4.09
N ILE A 116 -23.77 11.92 -4.21
CA ILE A 116 -22.80 11.07 -4.88
C ILE A 116 -23.36 10.69 -6.25
N VAL A 117 -22.66 11.09 -7.29
CA VAL A 117 -22.89 10.62 -8.66
C VAL A 117 -21.93 9.48 -8.93
N THR A 118 -22.44 8.29 -9.20
CA THR A 118 -21.60 7.14 -9.57
C THR A 118 -21.19 7.21 -11.03
N GLY A 119 -20.11 6.51 -11.39
CA GLY A 119 -19.67 6.40 -12.79
C GLY A 119 -20.69 5.75 -13.74
N ARG A 120 -21.76 5.13 -13.20
CA ARG A 120 -22.90 4.59 -13.96
C ARG A 120 -24.08 5.57 -14.08
N GLY A 121 -23.91 6.82 -13.63
CA GLY A 121 -24.94 7.87 -13.68
C GLY A 121 -25.98 7.81 -12.56
N ALA A 122 -25.88 6.87 -11.61
CA ALA A 122 -26.79 6.82 -10.47
C ALA A 122 -26.46 7.91 -9.45
N ASN A 123 -27.50 8.61 -8.99
CA ASN A 123 -27.43 9.71 -8.03
C ASN A 123 -27.92 9.27 -6.65
N PHE A 124 -27.03 9.27 -5.66
CA PHE A 124 -27.35 8.97 -4.27
C PHE A 124 -27.29 10.25 -3.45
N ARG A 125 -28.31 10.51 -2.63
CA ARG A 125 -28.29 11.59 -1.65
C ARG A 125 -28.06 11.00 -0.27
N LEU A 126 -26.99 11.41 0.38
CA LEU A 126 -26.63 11.02 1.73
C LEU A 126 -26.87 12.19 2.66
N GLY A 127 -27.68 11.97 3.70
CA GLY A 127 -27.87 12.96 4.75
C GLY A 127 -26.60 13.17 5.56
N ARG A 128 -26.49 14.33 6.21
CA ARG A 128 -25.47 14.62 7.22
C ARG A 128 -25.48 13.56 8.33
N GLY A 129 -24.29 13.11 8.73
CA GLY A 129 -24.13 12.10 9.77
C GLY A 129 -24.20 10.66 9.29
N THR A 130 -24.45 10.43 8.00
CA THR A 130 -24.42 9.10 7.38
C THR A 130 -23.02 8.50 7.50
N ILE A 131 -22.95 7.23 7.95
CA ILE A 131 -21.70 6.48 8.03
C ILE A 131 -21.43 5.82 6.68
N ILE A 132 -20.24 6.06 6.14
CA ILE A 132 -19.77 5.49 4.87
C ILE A 132 -18.56 4.62 5.18
N VAL A 133 -18.58 3.38 4.71
CA VAL A 133 -17.43 2.50 4.77
C VAL A 133 -16.93 2.29 3.34
N PRO A 134 -15.78 2.87 2.97
CA PRO A 134 -15.23 2.66 1.64
C PRO A 134 -14.72 1.22 1.52
N GLN A 135 -15.10 0.51 0.47
CA GLN A 135 -14.63 -0.86 0.24
C GLN A 135 -13.44 -0.84 -0.74
N ILE A 136 -12.24 -0.60 -0.20
CA ILE A 136 -10.99 -0.55 -1.00
C ILE A 136 -10.75 -1.87 -1.75
N SER A 137 -11.16 -3.01 -1.20
CA SER A 137 -11.02 -4.30 -1.87
C SER A 137 -11.70 -4.35 -3.24
N CYS A 138 -12.84 -3.67 -3.42
CA CYS A 138 -13.54 -3.67 -4.70
C CYS A 138 -12.69 -3.06 -5.82
N VAL A 139 -11.89 -2.04 -5.52
CA VAL A 139 -10.99 -1.41 -6.50
C VAL A 139 -9.77 -2.31 -6.75
N LEU A 140 -9.21 -2.88 -5.69
CA LEU A 140 -8.02 -3.72 -5.76
C LEU A 140 -8.26 -5.08 -6.46
N PHE A 141 -9.50 -5.57 -6.45
CA PHE A 141 -9.90 -6.80 -7.14
C PHE A 141 -10.55 -6.60 -8.50
N ASP A 142 -10.76 -5.34 -8.91
CA ASP A 142 -11.35 -5.07 -10.21
C ASP A 142 -10.45 -5.64 -11.31
N GLU A 143 -10.95 -6.66 -12.03
CA GLU A 143 -10.20 -7.31 -13.10
C GLU A 143 -9.96 -6.38 -14.30
N GLN A 144 -10.74 -5.29 -14.41
CA GLN A 144 -10.52 -4.24 -15.42
C GLN A 144 -9.26 -3.43 -15.11
N VAL A 145 -8.97 -3.22 -13.82
CA VAL A 145 -7.80 -2.46 -13.35
C VAL A 145 -6.60 -3.38 -13.15
N PHE A 146 -6.82 -4.54 -12.53
CA PHE A 146 -5.80 -5.53 -12.22
C PHE A 146 -6.16 -6.91 -12.81
N PRO A 147 -5.78 -7.20 -14.07
CA PRO A 147 -6.07 -8.49 -14.71
C PRO A 147 -5.47 -9.68 -13.96
N ASN A 148 -6.22 -10.73 -13.65
CA ASN A 148 -5.77 -11.82 -12.74
C ASN A 148 -5.43 -11.33 -11.31
N SER A 149 -6.23 -10.41 -10.75
CA SER A 149 -6.02 -9.81 -9.41
C SER A 149 -5.80 -10.84 -8.29
N ARG A 150 -6.31 -12.06 -8.46
CA ARG A 150 -6.17 -13.17 -7.50
C ARG A 150 -4.84 -13.92 -7.55
N ARG A 151 -4.03 -13.73 -8.60
CA ARG A 151 -2.73 -14.42 -8.73
C ARG A 151 -1.60 -13.56 -8.16
N PHE A 152 -0.70 -14.21 -7.44
CA PHE A 152 0.56 -13.62 -7.00
C PHE A 152 1.49 -13.44 -8.21
N LEU A 153 1.42 -12.26 -8.85
CA LEU A 153 2.20 -11.91 -10.04
C LEU A 153 2.91 -10.56 -9.87
N PRO A 154 4.13 -10.54 -9.30
CA PRO A 154 4.90 -9.32 -9.08
C PRO A 154 5.20 -8.57 -10.37
N GLU A 155 5.35 -9.29 -11.48
CA GLU A 155 5.61 -8.75 -12.82
C GLU A 155 4.58 -7.71 -13.28
N ARG A 156 3.37 -7.72 -12.72
CA ARG A 156 2.34 -6.70 -12.98
C ARG A 156 2.82 -5.29 -12.71
N PHE A 157 3.68 -5.11 -11.71
CA PHE A 157 4.19 -3.80 -11.32
C PHE A 157 5.42 -3.37 -12.11
N LEU A 158 5.82 -4.15 -13.12
CA LEU A 158 7.00 -3.89 -13.91
C LEU A 158 6.59 -3.61 -15.36
N ASN A 159 7.16 -2.55 -15.92
CA ASN A 159 7.02 -2.28 -17.35
C ASN A 159 7.91 -3.24 -18.18
N GLN A 160 7.80 -3.17 -19.50
CA GLN A 160 8.60 -4.01 -20.43
C GLN A 160 10.13 -3.83 -20.27
N LYS A 161 10.57 -2.73 -19.65
CA LYS A 161 11.99 -2.44 -19.36
C LYS A 161 12.41 -2.92 -17.96
N GLY A 162 11.54 -3.61 -17.23
CA GLY A 162 11.80 -4.08 -15.86
C GLY A 162 11.81 -2.97 -14.80
N GLN A 163 11.29 -1.79 -15.11
CA GLN A 163 11.20 -0.68 -14.15
C GLN A 163 9.83 -0.69 -13.46
N LEU A 164 9.82 -0.24 -12.20
CA LEU A 164 8.60 -0.16 -11.40
C LEU A 164 7.61 0.85 -12.01
N GLU A 165 6.44 0.36 -12.36
CA GLU A 165 5.30 1.16 -12.80
C GLU A 165 4.42 1.53 -11.60
N ARG A 166 3.95 2.78 -11.57
CA ARG A 166 3.08 3.28 -10.50
C ARG A 166 1.63 3.14 -10.94
N PHE A 167 0.82 2.50 -10.10
CA PHE A 167 -0.62 2.38 -10.28
C PHE A 167 -1.30 3.38 -9.36
N GLU A 168 -2.08 4.29 -9.92
CA GLU A 168 -2.80 5.30 -9.14
C GLU A 168 -3.97 4.68 -8.38
N GLU A 169 -4.47 3.56 -8.87
CA GLU A 169 -5.54 2.73 -8.31
C GLU A 169 -5.07 1.89 -7.10
N LEU A 170 -3.76 1.89 -6.80
CA LEU A 170 -3.19 1.23 -5.62
C LEU A 170 -3.46 2.06 -4.34
N ILE A 171 -4.73 2.14 -3.94
CA ILE A 171 -5.22 2.96 -2.82
C ILE A 171 -5.22 2.21 -1.47
N LEU A 172 -4.22 1.38 -1.21
CA LEU A 172 -4.12 0.52 -0.02
C LEU A 172 -4.27 1.24 1.33
N PHE A 173 -3.89 2.51 1.38
CA PHE A 173 -3.93 3.36 2.58
C PHE A 173 -5.06 4.40 2.53
N GLY A 174 -6.06 4.16 1.68
CA GLY A 174 -7.12 5.11 1.37
C GLY A 174 -6.64 6.28 0.53
N PHE A 175 -7.52 7.27 0.36
CA PHE A 175 -7.26 8.51 -0.36
C PHE A 175 -8.05 9.68 0.27
N GLY A 176 -7.76 10.91 -0.14
CA GLY A 176 -8.43 12.12 0.38
C GLY A 176 -7.85 12.64 1.70
N LYS A 177 -8.65 13.40 2.46
CA LYS A 177 -8.16 14.15 3.65
C LYS A 177 -7.66 13.25 4.80
N ARG A 178 -8.17 12.03 4.90
CA ARG A 178 -7.79 11.03 5.91
C ARG A 178 -6.78 10.00 5.40
N TRP A 179 -6.09 10.33 4.31
CA TRP A 179 -5.12 9.46 3.68
C TRP A 179 -3.92 9.17 4.58
N ALA A 180 -3.65 7.89 4.83
CA ALA A 180 -2.53 7.46 5.69
C ALA A 180 -1.16 7.46 4.98
N SER A 181 -1.08 7.39 3.63
CA SER A 181 0.20 7.26 2.90
C SER A 181 1.00 8.55 2.75
N ARG A 182 0.57 9.68 3.34
CA ARG A 182 1.39 10.91 3.30
C ARG A 182 2.76 10.72 3.96
N LEU A 183 2.92 9.70 4.82
CA LEU A 183 4.19 9.29 5.42
C LEU A 183 5.02 8.34 4.55
N PHE A 184 4.46 7.67 3.54
CA PHE A 184 5.12 6.59 2.78
C PHE A 184 5.44 6.91 1.31
N THR A 185 4.92 8.03 0.79
CA THR A 185 5.11 8.46 -0.62
C THR A 185 5.67 9.88 -0.68
N PHE A 186 7.00 10.02 -0.61
CA PHE A 186 7.71 11.26 -0.95
C PHE A 186 7.90 11.34 -2.47
N SER A 187 6.83 11.67 -3.20
CA SER A 187 6.93 12.13 -4.58
C SER A 187 5.65 12.88 -4.91
N ALA A 188 5.74 14.21 -4.85
CA ALA A 188 4.65 15.12 -5.17
C ALA A 188 4.24 14.98 -6.64
N ARG A 189 3.14 14.29 -6.89
CA ARG A 189 2.18 14.63 -7.94
C ARG A 189 0.78 14.58 -7.33
N LYS A 190 -0.10 15.44 -7.85
CA LYS A 190 -1.44 15.68 -7.30
C LYS A 190 -2.13 14.33 -6.99
N PRO A 191 -2.79 14.19 -5.83
CA PRO A 191 -3.65 13.04 -5.61
C PRO A 191 -4.68 12.99 -6.74
N PHE A 192 -4.98 11.79 -7.23
CA PHE A 192 -6.06 11.57 -8.17
C PHE A 192 -7.35 12.20 -7.62
N GLU A 193 -7.86 13.21 -8.32
CA GLU A 193 -9.10 13.87 -7.98
C GLU A 193 -10.24 13.02 -8.55
N PHE A 194 -10.79 12.10 -7.74
CA PHE A 194 -12.19 11.78 -7.92
C PHE A 194 -12.94 13.09 -7.65
N GLU A 195 -13.35 13.80 -8.70
CA GLU A 195 -13.90 15.18 -8.67
C GLU A 195 -15.06 15.35 -7.65
N ASN A 196 -15.63 14.25 -7.14
CA ASN A 196 -16.72 14.26 -6.18
C ASN A 196 -16.40 13.69 -4.78
N PHE A 197 -15.19 13.18 -4.47
CA PHE A 197 -14.92 12.55 -3.16
C PHE A 197 -14.26 13.48 -2.13
N ASN A 198 -13.53 14.51 -2.57
CA ASN A 198 -12.86 15.45 -1.65
C ASN A 198 -13.81 16.35 -0.86
N SER A 199 -15.07 16.46 -1.30
CA SER A 199 -16.17 17.17 -0.61
C SER A 199 -16.91 16.28 0.40
N ILE A 200 -16.67 14.97 0.43
CA ILE A 200 -17.42 13.99 1.22
C ILE A 200 -16.80 13.76 2.62
N PHE A 201 -15.48 13.99 2.76
CA PHE A 201 -14.70 13.70 3.97
C PHE A 201 -13.87 14.90 4.48
#